data_AF-A0A6J2JN24-F1
#
_entry.id   AF-A0A6J2JN24-F1
#
_cell.length_a   1.000
_cell.length_b   1.000
_cell.length_c   1.000
_cell.angle_alpha   90.00
_cell.angle_beta   90.00
_cell.angle_gamma   90.00
#
_symmetry.space_group_name_H-M   'P 1'
#
loop_
_entity.id
_entity.type
_entity.pdbx_description
1 polymer ?
#
loop_
_entity_poly.entity_id
_entity_poly.type
_entity_poly.pdbx_seq_one_letter_code
_entity_poly.pdbx_strand_id
1 'polypeptide(L)'
;MPENSPKMARSASPVARAGAGDISERELFRERHNLQTTPPARLQRLHPKKQLFLTPVNKFTAKKPESSVNLARIKSCLDEYRKQGRPPKIGHKAASMEDLTPTKRSKIENLNATKKDKEVHLVRPALRGIVEERAAARVGRFMLVTAWRRRRDEVRCLRKTLEFQVSCSERLRMQVSALKSLLDSDNVKVRLAMRELDRLKQLLKDKDIKKAVLEREKRALEEDVIAAEDKASQLSIDCRNARNELQAAGARADRTLAAERARRDRALRALSLMEQQLVQRKDLLSTAESQLATLRREAEEKQKVLEETFQKLEMEQLARECSARECSELSARVSMAAAETCTLRRVVEQLKEHLTRLELDLKMTREQLDWWPRPLTKMLGVARSWLRCPMSMPEALLWSMLPARSGC
;
A
#
# COMPACT_ATOMS: atom_id res chain seq x y z
N MET A 1 -29.74 -55.65 18.72
CA MET A 1 -28.63 -54.68 18.83
C MET A 1 -28.93 -53.54 17.88
N PRO A 2 -29.48 -52.40 18.34
CA PRO A 2 -29.71 -51.25 17.49
C PRO A 2 -28.46 -50.34 17.49
N GLU A 3 -28.02 -49.99 16.29
CA GLU A 3 -26.89 -49.09 16.04
C GLU A 3 -27.28 -47.63 16.31
N ASN A 4 -26.35 -46.95 16.98
CA ASN A 4 -26.37 -45.54 17.33
C ASN A 4 -26.10 -44.66 16.11
N SER A 5 -27.02 -43.73 15.81
CA SER A 5 -26.66 -42.48 15.15
C SER A 5 -27.57 -41.36 15.66
N PRO A 6 -27.05 -40.35 16.38
CA PRO A 6 -27.86 -39.22 16.81
C PRO A 6 -28.11 -38.27 15.64
N LYS A 7 -29.39 -38.07 15.30
CA LYS A 7 -29.87 -37.01 14.41
C LYS A 7 -29.52 -35.65 15.01
N MET A 8 -28.49 -34.98 14.49
CA MET A 8 -28.22 -33.57 14.79
C MET A 8 -29.36 -32.70 14.28
N ALA A 9 -29.93 -31.90 15.16
CA ALA A 9 -30.88 -30.84 14.82
C ALA A 9 -30.16 -29.71 14.08
N ARG A 10 -30.58 -29.43 12.85
CA ARG A 10 -30.24 -28.21 12.12
C ARG A 10 -31.08 -27.06 12.68
N SER A 11 -30.54 -26.32 13.65
CA SER A 11 -31.02 -24.99 14.02
C SER A 11 -29.94 -23.98 13.66
N ALA A 12 -30.11 -23.33 12.50
CA ALA A 12 -29.36 -22.13 12.16
C ALA A 12 -29.88 -20.98 13.03
N SER A 13 -29.09 -20.57 14.02
CA SER A 13 -29.27 -19.28 14.70
C SER A 13 -28.93 -18.16 13.71
N PRO A 14 -29.72 -17.08 13.64
CA PRO A 14 -29.42 -15.96 12.77
C PRO A 14 -28.22 -15.20 13.33
N VAL A 15 -27.32 -14.84 12.41
CA VAL A 15 -26.19 -13.93 12.61
C VAL A 15 -26.68 -12.67 13.33
N ALA A 16 -26.09 -12.39 14.50
CA ALA A 16 -26.22 -11.10 15.16
C ALA A 16 -25.66 -10.02 14.22
N ARG A 17 -26.57 -9.28 13.57
CA ARG A 17 -26.25 -8.03 12.90
C ARG A 17 -25.70 -7.07 13.96
N ALA A 18 -24.39 -6.86 13.96
CA ALA A 18 -23.77 -5.69 14.55
C ALA A 18 -24.23 -4.47 13.74
N GLY A 19 -25.40 -3.95 14.10
CA GLY A 19 -25.94 -2.68 13.61
C GLY A 19 -25.62 -1.58 14.60
N ALA A 20 -24.34 -1.26 14.79
CA ALA A 20 -23.96 0.07 15.25
C ALA A 20 -24.09 0.99 14.02
N GLY A 21 -25.33 1.43 13.77
CA GLY A 21 -25.59 2.42 12.73
C GLY A 21 -24.91 3.72 13.11
N ASP A 22 -24.05 4.22 12.24
CA ASP A 22 -23.63 5.61 12.23
C ASP A 22 -24.88 6.47 12.06
N ILE A 23 -25.41 6.93 13.19
CA ILE A 23 -26.54 7.84 13.23
C ILE A 23 -26.00 9.17 12.73
N SER A 24 -26.31 9.50 11.47
CA SER A 24 -25.83 10.75 10.85
C SER A 24 -26.26 11.95 11.70
N GLU A 25 -25.44 13.00 11.79
CA GLU A 25 -25.77 14.21 12.59
C GLU A 25 -27.14 14.83 12.23
N ARG A 26 -27.64 14.56 11.01
CA ARG A 26 -28.98 14.94 10.55
C ARG A 26 -30.12 14.23 11.30
N GLU A 27 -29.92 12.99 11.73
CA GLU A 27 -30.92 12.21 12.48
C GLU A 27 -30.93 12.63 13.96
N LEU A 28 -29.77 12.91 14.55
CA LEU A 28 -29.65 13.49 15.89
C LEU A 28 -30.28 14.90 15.96
N PHE A 29 -30.19 15.69 14.89
CA PHE A 29 -30.84 16.99 14.82
C PHE A 29 -32.37 16.89 14.76
N ARG A 30 -32.91 15.87 14.07
CA ARG A 30 -34.37 15.62 14.02
C ARG A 30 -34.92 15.13 15.36
N GLU A 31 -34.22 14.27 16.07
CA GLU A 31 -34.63 13.84 17.42
C GLU A 31 -34.61 15.01 18.42
N ARG A 32 -33.58 15.86 18.37
CA ARG A 32 -33.52 17.07 19.23
C ARG A 32 -34.64 18.06 18.92
N HIS A 33 -34.99 18.23 17.65
CA HIS A 33 -36.07 19.13 17.24
C HIS A 33 -37.46 18.59 17.63
N ASN A 34 -37.65 17.26 17.61
CA ASN A 34 -38.91 16.62 18.02
C ASN A 34 -39.14 16.65 19.54
N LEU A 35 -38.08 16.74 20.35
CA LEU A 35 -38.19 16.90 21.81
C LEU A 35 -38.52 18.34 22.24
N GLN A 36 -38.31 19.34 21.38
CA GLN A 36 -38.61 20.75 21.67
C GLN A 36 -39.97 21.23 21.15
N THR A 37 -40.66 20.45 20.31
CA THR A 37 -41.98 20.81 19.77
C THR A 37 -43.05 19.80 20.17
N THR A 38 -43.31 19.67 21.47
CA THR A 38 -44.57 19.11 21.97
C THR A 38 -45.38 20.25 22.59
N PRO A 39 -46.58 20.59 22.07
CA PRO A 39 -47.43 21.60 22.69
C PRO A 39 -47.90 21.11 24.06
N PRO A 40 -48.07 21.99 25.07
CA PRO A 40 -48.55 21.57 26.37
C PRO A 40 -49.96 21.00 26.21
N ALA A 41 -50.12 19.73 26.57
CA ALA A 41 -51.39 19.05 26.54
C ALA A 41 -52.44 19.86 27.32
N ARG A 42 -53.53 20.19 26.64
CA ARG A 42 -54.72 20.83 27.17
C ARG A 42 -55.17 20.11 28.45
N LEU A 43 -55.00 20.76 29.60
CA LEU A 43 -55.54 20.31 30.87
C LEU A 43 -57.07 20.23 30.77
N GLN A 44 -57.61 19.00 30.78
CA GLN A 44 -59.03 18.78 31.00
C GLN A 44 -59.41 19.33 32.38
N ARG A 45 -60.47 20.15 32.43
CA ARG A 45 -61.08 20.60 33.68
C ARG A 45 -61.69 19.38 34.39
N LEU A 46 -61.03 18.92 35.45
CA LEU A 46 -61.55 17.93 36.37
C LEU A 46 -62.45 18.59 37.43
N HIS A 47 -63.55 17.91 37.74
CA HIS A 47 -64.67 18.30 38.61
C HIS A 47 -64.23 18.64 40.06
N PRO A 48 -64.81 19.66 40.74
CA PRO A 48 -64.28 20.23 41.99
C PRO A 48 -64.53 19.41 43.28
N LYS A 49 -64.66 18.08 43.20
CA LYS A 49 -64.92 17.21 44.38
C LYS A 49 -63.85 16.17 44.69
N LYS A 50 -62.67 16.24 44.07
CA LYS A 50 -61.55 15.31 44.35
C LYS A 50 -60.20 15.97 44.66
N GLN A 51 -60.18 17.26 45.00
CA GLN A 51 -58.97 17.96 45.50
C GLN A 51 -58.98 18.06 47.02
N LEU A 52 -58.56 16.98 47.71
CA LEU A 52 -58.16 17.10 49.13
C LEU A 52 -56.86 16.40 49.50
N PHE A 53 -56.15 15.76 48.55
CA PHE A 53 -54.94 15.01 48.91
C PHE A 53 -53.85 15.08 47.84
N LEU A 54 -53.32 16.28 47.55
CA LEU A 54 -52.00 16.43 46.92
C LEU A 54 -51.35 17.73 47.41
N THR A 55 -50.81 17.70 48.63
CA THR A 55 -49.71 18.59 49.01
C THR A 55 -48.50 17.72 49.34
N PRO A 56 -47.36 17.87 48.63
CA PRO A 56 -46.14 17.19 49.00
C PRO A 56 -45.56 17.87 50.24
N VAL A 57 -45.64 17.19 51.38
CA VAL A 57 -44.98 17.62 52.61
C VAL A 57 -43.49 17.35 52.45
N ASN A 58 -42.76 18.36 51.96
CA ASN A 58 -41.30 18.37 51.88
C ASN A 58 -40.72 18.55 53.29
N LYS A 59 -40.21 17.47 53.91
CA LYS A 59 -39.69 17.44 55.30
C LYS A 59 -38.17 17.64 55.42
N PHE A 60 -37.50 18.29 54.47
CA PHE A 60 -36.06 18.58 54.63
C PHE A 60 -35.67 19.95 54.06
N THR A 61 -36.11 21.02 54.72
CA THR A 61 -35.36 22.29 54.71
C THR A 61 -35.39 22.88 56.11
N ALA A 62 -34.25 22.87 56.77
CA ALA A 62 -34.03 23.45 58.09
C ALA A 62 -34.19 24.98 58.02
N LYS A 63 -35.29 25.50 58.55
CA LYS A 63 -35.35 26.85 59.11
C LYS A 63 -35.61 26.71 60.61
N LYS A 64 -34.72 27.24 61.44
CA LYS A 64 -34.89 27.30 62.90
C LYS A 64 -36.18 28.09 63.19
N PRO A 65 -37.20 27.50 63.83
CA PRO A 65 -38.33 28.29 64.30
C PRO A 65 -37.91 28.97 65.61
N GLU A 66 -38.17 30.27 65.70
CA GLU A 66 -38.13 31.01 66.96
C GLU A 66 -38.98 30.27 68.00
N SER A 67 -38.44 30.13 69.21
CA SER A 67 -39.06 29.38 70.27
C SER A 67 -40.42 30.01 70.62
N SER A 68 -41.50 29.27 70.38
CA SER A 68 -42.83 29.70 70.77
C SER A 68 -42.88 29.96 72.29
N VAL A 69 -43.59 31.01 72.70
CA VAL A 69 -43.75 31.43 74.11
C VAL A 69 -44.20 30.27 75.01
N ASN A 70 -44.96 29.33 74.45
CA ASN A 70 -45.43 28.13 75.16
C ASN A 70 -44.30 27.12 75.43
N LEU A 71 -43.32 26.98 74.54
CA LEU A 71 -42.15 26.11 74.77
C LEU A 71 -41.22 26.69 75.84
N ALA A 72 -41.10 28.03 75.92
CA ALA A 72 -40.36 28.69 76.99
C ALA A 72 -41.04 28.50 78.36
N ARG A 73 -42.38 28.59 78.41
CA ARG A 73 -43.17 28.34 79.62
C ARG A 73 -43.06 26.88 80.09
N ILE A 74 -43.12 25.92 79.17
CA ILE A 74 -42.96 24.49 79.49
C ILE A 74 -41.55 24.20 80.01
N LYS A 75 -40.51 24.81 79.41
CA LYS A 75 -39.13 24.69 79.92
C LYS A 75 -38.98 25.28 81.33
N SER A 76 -39.57 26.45 81.58
CA SER A 76 -39.58 27.08 82.92
C SER A 76 -40.24 26.18 83.97
N CYS A 77 -41.39 25.59 83.66
CA CYS A 77 -42.08 24.68 84.58
C CYS A 77 -41.30 23.38 84.82
N LEU A 78 -40.61 22.85 83.81
CA LEU A 78 -39.75 21.67 83.95
C LEU A 78 -38.47 21.96 84.75
N ASP A 79 -37.92 23.17 84.61
CA ASP A 79 -36.76 23.61 85.38
C ASP A 79 -37.11 23.90 86.85
N GLU A 80 -38.32 24.41 87.13
CA GLU A 80 -38.86 24.51 88.50
C GLU A 80 -39.05 23.12 89.15
N TYR A 81 -39.54 22.14 88.37
CA TYR A 81 -39.69 20.76 88.84
C TYR A 81 -38.34 20.08 89.10
N ARG A 82 -37.30 20.43 88.34
CA ARG A 82 -35.92 19.93 88.54
C ARG A 82 -35.24 20.52 89.76
N LYS A 83 -35.58 21.75 90.15
CA LYS A 83 -35.03 22.45 91.33
C LYS A 83 -35.66 21.98 92.64
N GLN A 84 -36.85 21.36 92.60
CA GLN A 84 -37.40 20.66 93.76
C GLN A 84 -36.64 19.34 93.96
N GLY A 85 -35.70 19.35 94.91
CA GLY A 85 -34.95 18.17 95.33
C GLY A 85 -35.87 17.00 95.68
N ARG A 86 -35.46 15.79 95.28
CA ARG A 86 -36.19 14.54 95.51
C ARG A 86 -36.58 14.37 96.99
N PRO A 87 -37.84 14.04 97.33
CA PRO A 87 -38.14 13.47 98.64
C PRO A 87 -37.48 12.07 98.77
N PRO A 88 -37.11 11.63 99.98
CA PRO A 88 -36.42 10.36 100.17
C PRO A 88 -37.31 9.17 99.74
N LYS A 89 -36.67 8.19 99.09
CA LYS A 89 -37.28 6.97 98.55
C LYS A 89 -37.96 6.17 99.66
N ILE A 90 -39.29 6.14 99.66
CA ILE A 90 -40.07 5.12 100.38
C ILE A 90 -39.91 3.82 99.59
N GLY A 91 -39.28 2.82 100.20
CA GLY A 91 -39.07 1.50 99.62
C GLY A 91 -40.37 0.79 99.28
N HIS A 92 -40.29 -0.12 98.31
CA HIS A 92 -41.39 -0.93 97.81
C HIS A 92 -42.09 -1.70 98.95
N LYS A 93 -43.29 -1.26 99.32
CA LYS A 93 -44.30 -2.14 99.92
C LYS A 93 -45.33 -2.44 98.84
N ALA A 94 -45.35 -3.70 98.42
CA ALA A 94 -46.45 -4.26 97.66
C ALA A 94 -47.75 -4.02 98.43
N ALA A 95 -48.63 -3.20 97.89
CA ALA A 95 -50.02 -3.16 98.31
C ALA A 95 -50.71 -4.38 97.69
N SER A 96 -50.60 -5.52 98.37
CA SER A 96 -51.48 -6.65 98.14
C SER A 96 -52.90 -6.23 98.52
N MET A 97 -53.80 -6.29 97.55
CA MET A 97 -55.20 -5.89 97.61
C MET A 97 -56.09 -7.08 97.99
N GLU A 98 -55.64 -7.92 98.94
CA GLU A 98 -56.34 -9.16 99.32
C GLU A 98 -56.77 -9.25 100.80
N ASP A 99 -56.42 -8.29 101.66
CA ASP A 99 -56.83 -8.29 103.07
C ASP A 99 -57.80 -7.14 103.42
N LEU A 100 -58.98 -7.18 102.79
CA LEU A 100 -60.18 -6.47 103.30
C LEU A 100 -61.31 -7.46 103.53
N THR A 101 -61.08 -8.44 104.41
CA THR A 101 -62.15 -9.20 105.06
C THR A 101 -62.09 -8.95 106.58
N PRO A 102 -63.19 -8.52 107.24
CA PRO A 102 -63.17 -8.32 108.68
C PRO A 102 -63.35 -9.69 109.35
N THR A 103 -62.25 -10.41 109.61
CA THR A 103 -62.30 -11.61 110.44
C THR A 103 -62.28 -11.22 111.92
N LYS A 104 -63.46 -11.34 112.54
CA LYS A 104 -63.64 -11.33 113.99
C LYS A 104 -62.71 -12.36 114.64
N ARG A 105 -61.76 -11.90 115.46
CA ARG A 105 -61.25 -12.66 116.61
C ARG A 105 -61.15 -11.72 117.81
N SER A 106 -62.20 -11.74 118.61
CA SER A 106 -62.23 -11.34 120.01
C SER A 106 -61.11 -12.05 120.77
N LYS A 107 -60.12 -11.29 121.25
CA LYS A 107 -59.24 -11.72 122.33
C LYS A 107 -59.69 -11.00 123.60
N ILE A 108 -60.49 -11.74 124.36
CA ILE A 108 -60.85 -11.50 125.76
C ILE A 108 -59.53 -11.67 126.52
N GLU A 109 -58.92 -10.58 126.96
CA GLU A 109 -57.87 -10.53 127.98
C GLU A 109 -57.57 -9.04 128.22
N ASN A 110 -57.55 -8.62 129.49
CA ASN A 110 -57.39 -7.24 130.00
C ASN A 110 -58.67 -6.44 130.34
N LEU A 111 -59.64 -7.10 130.95
CA LEU A 111 -60.57 -6.47 131.91
C LEU A 111 -60.45 -7.20 133.26
N ASN A 112 -59.29 -7.10 133.92
CA ASN A 112 -59.10 -7.50 135.33
C ASN A 112 -57.83 -6.89 135.91
N ALA A 113 -57.58 -5.60 135.68
CA ALA A 113 -56.50 -4.88 136.39
C ALA A 113 -56.70 -3.37 136.26
N THR A 114 -57.71 -2.83 136.95
CA THR A 114 -57.79 -1.47 137.52
C THR A 114 -59.21 -1.25 138.04
N LYS A 115 -59.69 -2.21 138.85
CA LYS A 115 -60.63 -1.94 139.93
C LYS A 115 -59.82 -1.28 141.03
N LYS A 116 -59.66 0.03 140.95
CA LYS A 116 -59.46 0.94 142.08
C LYS A 116 -59.42 2.35 141.51
N ASP A 117 -60.34 3.16 142.02
CA ASP A 117 -60.28 4.61 142.04
C ASP A 117 -60.41 5.30 140.68
N LYS A 118 -61.65 5.33 140.19
CA LYS A 118 -62.31 6.57 139.77
C LYS A 118 -63.79 6.28 139.59
N GLU A 119 -64.52 6.51 140.68
CA GLU A 119 -65.94 6.82 140.65
C GLU A 119 -66.17 7.94 139.63
N VAL A 120 -66.51 7.57 138.40
CA VAL A 120 -67.36 8.42 137.60
C VAL A 120 -68.73 8.23 138.22
N HIS A 121 -69.08 9.15 139.11
CA HIS A 121 -70.43 9.31 139.64
C HIS A 121 -71.43 9.18 138.49
N LEU A 122 -72.04 7.99 138.40
CA LEU A 122 -73.30 7.83 137.72
C LEU A 122 -74.30 8.59 138.60
N VAL A 123 -74.38 9.91 138.38
CA VAL A 123 -75.49 10.72 138.90
C VAL A 123 -76.73 10.08 138.32
N ARG A 124 -77.35 9.18 139.11
CA ARG A 124 -78.75 8.82 138.96
C ARG A 124 -79.51 10.13 139.11
N PRO A 125 -80.23 10.63 138.09
CA PRO A 125 -81.29 11.57 138.38
C PRO A 125 -82.34 10.76 139.13
N ALA A 126 -82.59 11.17 140.37
CA ALA A 126 -83.71 10.72 141.17
C ALA A 126 -85.00 10.91 140.36
N LEU A 127 -85.87 9.89 140.38
CA LEU A 127 -87.21 9.93 139.80
C LEU A 127 -87.24 10.34 138.31
N ARG A 128 -86.80 9.45 137.41
CA ARG A 128 -87.29 9.53 136.04
C ARG A 128 -88.79 9.24 136.08
N GLY A 129 -89.60 10.28 135.90
CA GLY A 129 -91.01 10.05 135.57
C GLY A 129 -91.08 9.13 134.35
N ILE A 130 -92.12 8.30 134.24
CA ILE A 130 -92.39 7.43 133.07
C ILE A 130 -92.22 8.20 131.73
N VAL A 131 -92.42 9.52 131.77
CA VAL A 131 -92.21 10.47 130.67
C VAL A 131 -90.75 10.60 130.22
N GLU A 132 -89.78 10.65 131.14
CA GLU A 132 -88.34 10.79 130.83
C GLU A 132 -87.72 9.49 130.30
N GLU A 133 -88.15 8.33 130.81
CA GLU A 133 -87.76 7.04 130.24
C GLU A 133 -88.35 6.84 128.85
N ARG A 134 -89.62 7.22 128.65
CA ARG A 134 -90.24 7.25 127.31
C ARG A 134 -89.52 8.24 126.40
N ALA A 135 -89.07 9.40 126.89
CA ALA A 135 -88.28 10.35 126.12
C ALA A 135 -86.90 9.80 125.75
N ALA A 136 -86.17 9.19 126.70
CA ALA A 136 -84.89 8.56 126.45
C ALA A 136 -85.00 7.36 125.49
N ALA A 137 -86.06 6.55 125.59
CA ALA A 137 -86.34 5.48 124.64
C ALA A 137 -86.65 6.02 123.23
N ARG A 138 -87.36 7.16 123.12
CA ARG A 138 -87.57 7.85 121.84
C ARG A 138 -86.26 8.38 121.24
N VAL A 139 -85.41 9.00 122.06
CA VAL A 139 -84.08 9.50 121.65
C VAL A 139 -83.18 8.33 121.25
N GLY A 140 -83.15 7.24 122.02
CA GLY A 140 -82.37 6.03 121.70
C GLY A 140 -82.82 5.38 120.38
N ARG A 141 -84.14 5.26 120.15
CA ARG A 141 -84.68 4.79 118.86
C ARG A 141 -84.30 5.75 117.73
N PHE A 142 -84.38 7.05 117.93
CA PHE A 142 -83.97 8.05 116.93
C PHE A 142 -82.46 7.98 116.63
N MET A 143 -81.60 7.86 117.64
CA MET A 143 -80.16 7.68 117.48
C MET A 143 -79.82 6.38 116.75
N LEU A 144 -80.53 5.30 117.04
CA LEU A 144 -80.32 4.01 116.38
C LEU A 144 -80.77 4.06 114.91
N VAL A 145 -81.91 4.71 114.61
CA VAL A 145 -82.38 4.93 113.23
C VAL A 145 -81.44 5.86 112.47
N THR A 146 -80.94 6.93 113.08
CA THR A 146 -79.99 7.85 112.43
C THR A 146 -78.62 7.20 112.19
N ALA A 147 -78.10 6.43 113.15
CA ALA A 147 -76.89 5.64 112.98
C ALA A 147 -77.06 4.56 111.89
N TRP A 148 -78.19 3.87 111.86
CA TRP A 148 -78.50 2.91 110.80
C TRP A 148 -78.60 3.56 109.42
N ARG A 149 -79.25 4.73 109.31
CA ARG A 149 -79.30 5.51 108.06
C ARG A 149 -77.91 5.95 107.60
N ARG A 150 -77.10 6.53 108.49
CA ARG A 150 -75.69 6.89 108.19
C ARG A 150 -74.90 5.69 107.70
N ARG A 151 -74.98 4.55 108.41
CA ARG A 151 -74.29 3.33 108.00
C ARG A 151 -74.76 2.81 106.64
N ARG A 152 -76.07 2.88 106.37
CA ARG A 152 -76.63 2.50 105.07
C ARG A 152 -76.12 3.40 103.95
N ASP A 153 -76.00 4.70 104.20
CA ASP A 153 -75.47 5.66 103.23
C ASP A 153 -73.95 5.48 103.01
N GLU A 154 -73.17 5.20 104.06
CA GLU A 154 -71.76 4.79 103.95
C GLU A 154 -71.59 3.54 103.11
N VAL A 155 -72.36 2.47 103.39
CA VAL A 155 -72.32 1.23 102.62
C VAL A 155 -72.71 1.47 101.16
N ARG A 156 -73.73 2.32 100.92
CA ARG A 156 -74.11 2.72 99.56
C ARG A 156 -72.99 3.47 98.86
N CYS A 157 -72.30 4.38 99.56
CA CYS A 157 -71.16 5.14 99.02
C CYS A 157 -69.99 4.20 98.68
N LEU A 158 -69.59 3.33 99.61
CA LEU A 158 -68.53 2.35 99.41
C LEU A 158 -68.84 1.40 98.23
N ARG A 159 -70.09 0.95 98.10
CA ARG A 159 -70.51 0.13 96.97
C ARG A 159 -70.33 0.86 95.64
N LYS A 160 -70.74 2.13 95.54
CA LYS A 160 -70.52 2.95 94.33
C LYS A 160 -69.03 3.15 94.03
N THR A 161 -68.21 3.38 95.06
CA THR A 161 -66.75 3.50 94.89
C THR A 161 -66.15 2.19 94.39
N LEU A 162 -66.58 1.05 94.91
CA LEU A 162 -66.12 -0.27 94.46
C LEU A 162 -66.54 -0.53 93.01
N GLU A 163 -67.80 -0.25 92.65
CA GLU A 163 -68.29 -0.37 91.27
C GLU A 163 -67.48 0.51 90.29
N PHE A 164 -67.14 1.74 90.69
CA PHE A 164 -66.26 2.60 89.91
C PHE A 164 -64.84 2.03 89.79
N GLN A 165 -64.26 1.53 90.88
CA GLN A 165 -62.93 0.90 90.86
C GLN A 165 -62.88 -0.35 89.98
N VAL A 166 -63.91 -1.20 90.02
CA VAL A 166 -64.03 -2.36 89.13
C VAL A 166 -64.12 -1.90 87.68
N SER A 167 -64.92 -0.88 87.39
CA SER A 167 -65.05 -0.30 86.04
C SER A 167 -63.71 0.28 85.53
N CYS A 168 -62.94 0.94 86.39
CA CYS A 168 -61.60 1.41 86.08
C CYS A 168 -60.62 0.26 85.84
N SER A 169 -60.67 -0.79 86.66
CA SER A 169 -59.84 -1.99 86.50
C SER A 169 -60.15 -2.72 85.18
N GLU A 170 -61.42 -2.83 84.80
CA GLU A 170 -61.83 -3.37 83.50
C GLU A 170 -61.30 -2.54 82.33
N ARG A 171 -61.40 -1.21 82.42
CA ARG A 171 -60.83 -0.31 81.41
C ARG A 171 -59.32 -0.49 81.28
N LEU A 172 -58.60 -0.61 82.39
CA LEU A 172 -57.16 -0.88 82.39
C LEU A 172 -56.85 -2.25 81.76
N ARG A 173 -57.63 -3.29 82.09
CA ARG A 173 -57.48 -4.62 81.45
C ARG A 173 -57.67 -4.56 79.94
N MET A 174 -58.65 -3.81 79.46
CA MET A 174 -58.86 -3.59 78.02
C MET A 174 -57.70 -2.82 77.38
N GLN A 175 -57.21 -1.75 78.02
CA GLN A 175 -56.06 -0.99 77.53
C GLN A 175 -54.79 -1.84 77.45
N VAL A 176 -54.50 -2.64 78.48
CA VAL A 176 -53.36 -3.56 78.48
C VAL A 176 -53.49 -4.60 77.37
N SER A 177 -54.69 -5.13 77.14
CA SER A 177 -54.94 -6.10 76.07
C SER A 177 -54.73 -5.48 74.68
N ALA A 178 -55.17 -4.23 74.47
CA ALA A 178 -54.93 -3.49 73.23
C ALA A 178 -53.44 -3.16 73.01
N LEU A 179 -52.71 -2.81 74.06
CA LEU A 179 -51.27 -2.58 73.98
C LEU A 179 -50.50 -3.86 73.65
N LYS A 180 -50.92 -5.00 74.21
CA LYS A 180 -50.33 -6.30 73.87
C LYS A 180 -50.54 -6.67 72.40
N SER A 181 -51.76 -6.50 71.87
CA SER A 181 -52.03 -6.80 70.46
C SER A 181 -51.28 -5.87 69.50
N LEU A 182 -51.11 -4.60 69.86
CA LEU A 182 -50.26 -3.65 69.11
C LEU A 182 -48.80 -4.09 69.13
N LEU A 183 -48.26 -4.47 70.30
CA LEU A 183 -46.90 -4.97 70.43
C LEU A 183 -46.67 -6.24 69.61
N ASP A 184 -47.62 -7.17 69.62
CA ASP A 184 -47.54 -8.40 68.82
C ASP A 184 -47.57 -8.10 67.32
N SER A 185 -48.40 -7.15 66.88
CA SER A 185 -48.44 -6.67 65.49
C SER A 185 -47.11 -6.05 65.06
N ASP A 186 -46.54 -5.18 65.89
CA ASP A 186 -45.25 -4.56 65.60
C ASP A 186 -44.09 -5.57 65.63
N ASN A 187 -44.15 -6.56 66.52
CA ASN A 187 -43.21 -7.69 66.51
C ASN A 187 -43.27 -8.50 65.20
N VAL A 188 -44.46 -8.72 64.63
CA VAL A 188 -44.60 -9.35 63.30
C VAL A 188 -43.94 -8.49 62.22
N LYS A 189 -44.18 -7.17 62.23
CA LYS A 189 -43.57 -6.24 61.25
C LYS A 189 -42.05 -6.22 61.36
N VAL A 190 -41.50 -6.20 62.57
CA VAL A 190 -40.05 -6.27 62.81
C VAL A 190 -39.48 -7.57 62.26
N ARG A 191 -40.12 -8.72 62.50
CA ARG A 191 -39.67 -10.00 61.92
C ARG A 191 -39.68 -10.00 60.39
N LEU A 192 -40.69 -9.40 59.76
CA LEU A 192 -40.73 -9.26 58.30
C LEU A 192 -39.63 -8.33 57.78
N ALA A 193 -39.41 -7.20 58.44
CA ALA A 193 -38.35 -6.26 58.09
C ALA A 193 -36.95 -6.91 58.23
N MET A 194 -36.73 -7.72 59.27
CA MET A 194 -35.49 -8.49 59.42
C MET A 194 -35.27 -9.49 58.28
N ARG A 195 -36.32 -10.22 57.88
CA ARG A 195 -36.23 -11.16 56.74
C ARG A 195 -35.93 -10.44 55.43
N GLU A 196 -36.55 -9.29 55.16
CA GLU A 196 -36.26 -8.53 53.94
C GLU A 196 -34.86 -7.92 53.99
N LEU A 197 -34.40 -7.46 55.16
CA LEU A 197 -33.02 -7.02 55.35
C LEU A 197 -32.03 -8.14 55.01
N ASP A 198 -32.28 -9.36 55.47
CA ASP A 198 -31.41 -10.49 55.17
C ASP A 198 -31.47 -10.91 53.68
N ARG A 199 -32.64 -10.83 53.05
CA ARG A 199 -32.79 -10.99 51.60
C ARG A 199 -31.96 -9.95 50.83
N LEU A 200 -32.04 -8.68 51.23
CA LEU A 200 -31.28 -7.59 50.62
C LEU A 200 -29.78 -7.72 50.83
N LYS A 201 -29.33 -8.16 52.02
CA LYS A 201 -27.91 -8.49 52.26
C LYS A 201 -27.42 -9.57 51.32
N GLN A 202 -28.23 -10.61 51.10
CA GLN A 202 -27.84 -11.69 50.18
C GLN A 202 -27.76 -11.17 48.73
N LEU A 203 -28.75 -10.39 48.29
CA LEU A 203 -28.72 -9.76 46.96
C LEU A 203 -27.50 -8.84 46.77
N LEU A 204 -27.10 -8.11 47.81
CA LEU A 204 -25.90 -7.28 47.78
C LEU A 204 -24.65 -8.14 47.57
N LYS A 205 -24.49 -9.23 48.35
CA LYS A 205 -23.37 -10.17 48.19
C LYS A 205 -23.32 -10.77 46.78
N ASP A 206 -24.46 -11.20 46.23
CA ASP A 206 -24.54 -11.76 44.89
C ASP A 206 -24.14 -10.73 43.82
N LYS A 207 -24.46 -9.44 44.04
CA LYS A 207 -24.04 -8.34 43.16
C LYS A 207 -22.56 -8.03 43.28
N ASP A 208 -21.98 -8.10 44.48
CA ASP A 208 -20.54 -7.93 44.68
C ASP A 208 -19.74 -9.05 44.00
N ILE A 209 -20.22 -10.30 44.08
CA ILE A 209 -19.62 -11.43 43.35
C ILE A 209 -19.69 -11.20 41.83
N LYS A 210 -20.86 -10.81 41.30
CA LYS A 210 -21.03 -10.51 39.88
C LYS A 210 -20.13 -9.36 39.44
N LYS A 211 -20.02 -8.30 40.23
CA LYS A 211 -19.12 -7.17 39.98
C LYS A 211 -17.67 -7.64 39.91
N ALA A 212 -17.23 -8.48 40.86
CA ALA A 212 -15.88 -9.02 40.85
C ALA A 212 -15.60 -9.91 39.62
N VAL A 213 -16.58 -10.68 39.13
CA VAL A 213 -16.46 -11.45 37.88
C VAL A 213 -16.32 -10.51 36.68
N LEU A 214 -17.21 -9.51 36.57
CA LEU A 214 -17.17 -8.53 35.48
C LEU A 214 -15.87 -7.72 35.48
N GLU A 215 -15.32 -7.39 36.64
CA GLU A 215 -14.02 -6.71 36.74
C GLU A 215 -12.86 -7.61 36.27
N ARG A 216 -12.91 -8.92 36.51
CA ARG A 216 -11.91 -9.86 35.99
C ARG A 216 -12.03 -10.01 34.47
N GLU A 217 -13.25 -10.19 33.96
CA GLU A 217 -13.51 -10.28 32.51
C GLU A 217 -13.11 -8.99 31.78
N LYS A 218 -13.40 -7.83 32.38
CA LYS A 218 -12.96 -6.53 31.86
C LYS A 218 -11.44 -6.46 31.72
N ARG A 219 -10.69 -6.85 32.77
CA ARG A 219 -9.22 -6.84 32.72
C ARG A 219 -8.68 -7.82 31.66
N ALA A 220 -9.26 -9.01 31.57
CA ALA A 220 -8.88 -9.99 30.53
C ALA A 220 -9.11 -9.43 29.12
N LEU A 221 -10.24 -8.76 28.88
CA LEU A 221 -10.52 -8.11 27.60
C LEU A 221 -9.57 -6.92 27.33
N GLU A 222 -9.21 -6.14 28.35
CA GLU A 222 -8.20 -5.07 28.21
C GLU A 222 -6.83 -5.65 27.83
N GLU A 223 -6.41 -6.78 28.42
CA GLU A 223 -5.19 -7.51 28.04
C GLU A 223 -5.26 -8.03 26.60
N ASP A 224 -6.40 -8.60 26.18
CA ASP A 224 -6.60 -9.08 24.81
C ASP A 224 -6.55 -7.93 23.78
N VAL A 225 -7.09 -6.75 24.13
CA VAL A 225 -7.01 -5.55 23.28
C VAL A 225 -5.56 -5.12 23.11
N ILE A 226 -4.79 -5.01 24.20
CA ILE A 226 -3.36 -4.66 24.13
C ILE A 226 -2.62 -5.67 23.24
N ALA A 227 -2.84 -6.97 23.43
CA ALA A 227 -2.22 -8.01 22.62
C ALA A 227 -2.62 -7.94 21.13
N ALA A 228 -3.85 -7.51 20.83
CA ALA A 228 -4.31 -7.30 19.46
C ALA A 228 -3.68 -6.05 18.83
N GLU A 229 -3.52 -4.96 19.58
CA GLU A 229 -2.85 -3.73 19.15
C GLU A 229 -1.36 -3.97 18.86
N ASP A 230 -0.67 -4.75 19.70
CA ASP A 230 0.71 -5.16 19.48
C ASP A 230 0.86 -5.97 18.19
N LYS A 231 -0.03 -6.95 17.97
CA LYS A 231 -0.05 -7.75 16.73
C LYS A 231 -0.34 -6.88 15.51
N ALA A 232 -1.29 -5.96 15.59
CA ALA A 232 -1.60 -5.04 14.49
C ALA A 232 -0.42 -4.11 14.18
N SER A 233 0.29 -3.64 15.21
CA SER A 233 1.50 -2.83 15.07
C SER A 233 2.62 -3.62 14.40
N GLN A 234 2.83 -4.88 14.80
CA GLN A 234 3.80 -5.77 14.18
C GLN A 234 3.48 -6.00 12.70
N LEU A 235 2.24 -6.35 12.37
CA LEU A 235 1.82 -6.55 10.97
C LEU A 235 1.98 -5.26 10.14
N SER A 236 1.72 -4.09 10.73
CA SER A 236 1.92 -2.79 10.07
C SER A 236 3.40 -2.54 9.75
N ILE A 237 4.30 -2.86 10.69
CA ILE A 237 5.75 -2.80 10.49
C ILE A 237 6.17 -3.78 9.40
N ASP A 238 5.72 -5.02 9.46
CA ASP A 238 6.05 -6.06 8.47
C ASP A 238 5.56 -5.70 7.06
N CYS A 239 4.34 -5.16 6.93
CA CYS A 239 3.82 -4.67 5.66
C CYS A 239 4.66 -3.50 5.11
N ARG A 240 5.09 -2.57 5.96
CA ARG A 240 5.98 -1.47 5.56
C ARG A 240 7.34 -2.00 5.12
N ASN A 241 7.92 -2.95 5.85
CA ASN A 241 9.20 -3.57 5.51
C ASN A 241 9.12 -4.31 4.18
N ALA A 242 8.11 -5.15 3.98
CA ALA A 242 7.87 -5.85 2.72
C ALA A 242 7.69 -4.86 1.56
N ARG A 243 6.96 -3.76 1.78
CA ARG A 243 6.82 -2.69 0.77
C ARG A 243 8.17 -2.04 0.45
N ASN A 244 8.99 -1.73 1.45
CA ASN A 244 10.31 -1.14 1.26
C ASN A 244 11.24 -2.10 0.50
N GLU A 245 11.20 -3.39 0.83
CA GLU A 245 11.96 -4.43 0.12
C GLU A 245 11.54 -4.55 -1.34
N LEU A 246 10.23 -4.56 -1.62
CA LEU A 246 9.71 -4.57 -2.99
C LEU A 246 10.09 -3.31 -3.76
N GLN A 247 10.03 -2.13 -3.14
CA GLN A 247 10.49 -0.89 -3.76
C GLN A 247 11.99 -0.91 -4.03
N ALA A 248 12.80 -1.44 -3.12
CA ALA A 248 14.24 -1.58 -3.31
C ALA A 248 14.57 -2.59 -4.42
N ALA A 249 13.83 -3.71 -4.49
CA ALA A 249 13.95 -4.71 -5.55
C ALA A 249 13.54 -4.13 -6.91
N GLY A 250 12.43 -3.39 -6.97
CA GLY A 250 11.99 -2.67 -8.17
C GLY A 250 13.04 -1.67 -8.64
N ALA A 251 13.57 -0.84 -7.73
CA ALA A 251 14.63 0.11 -8.07
C ALA A 251 15.92 -0.57 -8.57
N ARG A 252 16.27 -1.76 -8.04
CA ARG A 252 17.39 -2.55 -8.54
C ARG A 252 17.11 -3.08 -9.95
N ALA A 253 15.92 -3.63 -10.18
CA ALA A 253 15.50 -4.10 -11.49
C ALA A 253 15.53 -2.96 -12.53
N ASP A 254 15.00 -1.79 -12.19
CA ASP A 254 15.03 -0.61 -13.05
C ASP A 254 16.45 -0.17 -13.39
N ARG A 255 17.37 -0.17 -12.41
CA ARG A 255 18.79 0.11 -12.66
C ARG A 255 19.44 -0.91 -13.57
N THR A 256 19.15 -2.20 -13.40
CA THR A 256 19.68 -3.25 -14.30
C THR A 256 19.13 -3.12 -15.71
N LEU A 257 17.83 -2.83 -15.86
CA LEU A 257 17.20 -2.58 -17.16
C LEU A 257 17.77 -1.33 -17.82
N ALA A 258 17.99 -0.26 -17.06
CA ALA A 258 18.64 0.96 -17.56
C ALA A 258 20.08 0.69 -18.01
N ALA A 259 20.84 -0.12 -17.26
CA ALA A 259 22.20 -0.51 -17.64
C ALA A 259 22.21 -1.36 -18.92
N GLU A 260 21.28 -2.32 -19.06
CA GLU A 260 21.15 -3.14 -20.27
C GLU A 260 20.71 -2.30 -21.48
N ARG A 261 19.78 -1.36 -21.31
CA ARG A 261 19.42 -0.38 -22.36
C ARG A 261 20.64 0.43 -22.79
N ALA A 262 21.39 0.98 -21.83
CA ALA A 262 22.61 1.72 -22.13
C ALA A 262 23.67 0.86 -22.82
N ARG A 263 23.81 -0.42 -22.42
CA ARG A 263 24.70 -1.39 -23.08
C ARG A 263 24.27 -1.66 -24.52
N ARG A 264 22.98 -1.87 -24.75
CA ARG A 264 22.39 -2.03 -26.09
C ARG A 264 22.65 -0.81 -26.95
N ASP A 265 22.42 0.40 -26.44
CA ASP A 265 22.64 1.65 -27.17
C ASP A 265 24.11 1.87 -27.51
N ARG A 266 25.05 1.47 -26.63
CA ARG A 266 26.49 1.47 -26.94
C ARG A 266 26.82 0.47 -28.05
N ALA A 267 26.26 -0.73 -27.99
CA ALA A 267 26.47 -1.75 -29.01
C ALA A 267 25.91 -1.31 -30.38
N LEU A 268 24.72 -0.72 -30.42
CA LEU A 268 24.12 -0.16 -31.64
C LEU A 268 24.98 0.97 -32.22
N ARG A 269 25.49 1.87 -31.38
CA ARG A 269 26.42 2.92 -31.82
C ARG A 269 27.73 2.36 -32.40
N ALA A 270 28.28 1.31 -31.77
CA ALA A 270 29.47 0.64 -32.29
C ALA A 270 29.18 -0.03 -33.63
N LEU A 271 28.04 -0.71 -33.78
CA LEU A 271 27.61 -1.31 -35.05
C LEU A 271 27.46 -0.24 -36.14
N SER A 272 26.80 0.89 -35.86
CA SER A 272 26.67 1.97 -36.84
C SER A 272 28.03 2.54 -37.27
N LEU A 273 29.01 2.62 -36.36
CA LEU A 273 30.36 3.05 -36.70
C LEU A 273 31.06 2.04 -37.62
N MET A 274 30.93 0.74 -37.31
CA MET A 274 31.50 -0.32 -38.15
C MET A 274 30.83 -0.38 -39.52
N GLU A 275 29.51 -0.18 -39.61
CA GLU A 275 28.78 -0.06 -40.87
C GLU A 275 29.29 1.12 -41.71
N GLN A 276 29.48 2.30 -41.09
CA GLN A 276 30.07 3.46 -41.76
C GLN A 276 31.49 3.17 -42.27
N GLN A 277 32.34 2.53 -41.46
CA GLN A 277 33.69 2.13 -41.88
C GLN A 277 33.66 1.12 -43.03
N LEU A 278 32.71 0.18 -43.03
CA LEU A 278 32.53 -0.77 -44.12
C LEU A 278 32.10 -0.08 -45.42
N VAL A 279 31.19 0.90 -45.33
CA VAL A 279 30.81 1.73 -46.49
C VAL A 279 32.02 2.49 -47.01
N GLN A 280 32.77 3.17 -46.15
CA GLN A 280 34.00 3.87 -46.54
C GLN A 280 35.02 2.93 -47.22
N ARG A 281 35.22 1.72 -46.68
CA ARG A 281 36.10 0.72 -47.30
C ARG A 281 35.59 0.22 -48.65
N LYS A 282 34.28 0.03 -48.79
CA LYS A 282 33.67 -0.34 -50.09
C LYS A 282 33.87 0.76 -51.12
N ASP A 283 33.71 2.03 -50.73
CA ASP A 283 33.95 3.17 -51.63
C ASP A 283 35.42 3.23 -52.05
N LEU A 284 36.36 3.04 -51.11
CA LEU A 284 37.80 2.93 -51.42
C LEU A 284 38.11 1.73 -52.33
N LEU A 285 37.45 0.59 -52.14
CA LEU A 285 37.61 -0.57 -53.03
C LEU A 285 37.07 -0.26 -54.43
N SER A 286 35.88 0.33 -54.55
CA SER A 286 35.30 0.69 -55.85
C SER A 286 36.15 1.72 -56.60
N THR A 287 36.74 2.69 -55.90
CA THR A 287 37.67 3.66 -56.50
C THR A 287 38.96 2.96 -56.93
N ALA A 288 39.53 2.07 -56.12
CA ALA A 288 40.70 1.28 -56.50
C ALA A 288 40.42 0.34 -57.69
N GLU A 289 39.25 -0.31 -57.74
CA GLU A 289 38.80 -1.12 -58.87
C GLU A 289 38.65 -0.28 -60.14
N SER A 290 38.10 0.93 -60.03
CA SER A 290 38.01 1.87 -61.14
C SER A 290 39.38 2.28 -61.66
N GLN A 291 40.35 2.54 -60.75
CA GLN A 291 41.74 2.86 -61.10
C GLN A 291 42.46 1.65 -61.73
N LEU A 292 42.23 0.45 -61.23
CA LEU A 292 42.75 -0.77 -61.86
C LEU A 292 42.16 -0.97 -63.25
N ALA A 293 40.88 -0.69 -63.44
CA ALA A 293 40.23 -0.76 -64.75
C ALA A 293 40.82 0.29 -65.73
N THR A 294 41.09 1.53 -65.28
CA THR A 294 41.75 2.53 -66.12
C THR A 294 43.18 2.12 -66.46
N LEU A 295 43.96 1.66 -65.47
CA LEU A 295 45.33 1.18 -65.71
C LEU A 295 45.37 -0.04 -66.64
N ARG A 296 44.40 -0.96 -66.55
CA ARG A 296 44.26 -2.08 -67.50
C ARG A 296 44.00 -1.59 -68.91
N ARG A 297 43.07 -0.64 -69.09
CA ARG A 297 42.82 -0.03 -70.41
C ARG A 297 44.05 0.68 -70.96
N GLU A 298 44.75 1.46 -70.14
CA GLU A 298 46.01 2.11 -70.54
C GLU A 298 47.09 1.10 -70.91
N ALA A 299 47.19 -0.02 -70.18
CA ALA A 299 48.12 -1.10 -70.50
C ALA A 299 47.75 -1.80 -71.81
N GLU A 300 46.47 -2.07 -72.06
CA GLU A 300 45.98 -2.62 -73.32
C GLU A 300 46.20 -1.66 -74.50
N GLU A 301 45.98 -0.36 -74.32
CA GLU A 301 46.27 0.67 -75.32
C GLU A 301 47.76 0.74 -75.62
N LYS A 302 48.62 0.76 -74.58
CA LYS A 302 50.08 0.70 -74.76
C LYS A 302 50.53 -0.58 -75.45
N GLN A 303 49.92 -1.72 -75.11
CA GLN A 303 50.20 -3.00 -75.75
C GLN A 303 49.82 -2.98 -77.24
N LYS A 304 48.65 -2.44 -77.60
CA LYS A 304 48.25 -2.25 -79.00
C LYS A 304 49.20 -1.33 -79.75
N VAL A 305 49.58 -0.20 -79.16
CA VAL A 305 50.57 0.72 -79.75
C VAL A 305 51.91 0.00 -79.94
N LEU A 306 52.36 -0.79 -78.97
CA LEU A 306 53.58 -1.58 -79.10
C LEU A 306 53.46 -2.59 -80.25
N GLU A 307 52.38 -3.35 -80.34
CA GLU A 307 52.12 -4.30 -81.43
C GLU A 307 52.11 -3.61 -82.80
N GLU A 308 51.45 -2.45 -82.93
CA GLU A 308 51.48 -1.64 -84.15
C GLU A 308 52.89 -1.15 -84.49
N THR A 309 53.67 -0.72 -83.50
CA THR A 309 55.07 -0.32 -83.73
C THR A 309 55.96 -1.50 -84.10
N PHE A 310 55.76 -2.68 -83.51
CA PHE A 310 56.45 -3.91 -83.89
C PHE A 310 56.13 -4.28 -85.33
N GLN A 311 54.86 -4.28 -85.73
CA GLN A 311 54.45 -4.54 -87.10
C GLN A 311 55.06 -3.53 -88.08
N LYS A 312 55.04 -2.22 -87.74
CA LYS A 312 55.69 -1.18 -88.56
C LYS A 312 57.18 -1.41 -88.69
N LEU A 313 57.85 -1.82 -87.60
CA LEU A 313 59.27 -2.09 -87.58
C LEU A 313 59.63 -3.35 -88.38
N GLU A 314 58.81 -4.41 -88.34
CA GLU A 314 58.95 -5.58 -89.20
C GLU A 314 58.79 -5.20 -90.68
N MET A 315 57.78 -4.40 -91.03
CA MET A 315 57.59 -3.92 -92.39
C MET A 315 58.76 -3.04 -92.86
N GLU A 316 59.29 -2.17 -92.00
CA GLU A 316 60.52 -1.39 -92.25
C GLU A 316 61.74 -2.30 -92.45
N GLN A 317 61.91 -3.32 -91.61
CA GLN A 317 63.02 -4.28 -91.73
C GLN A 317 62.94 -5.04 -93.05
N LEU A 318 61.76 -5.55 -93.43
CA LEU A 318 61.54 -6.19 -94.72
C LEU A 318 61.82 -5.24 -95.89
N ALA A 319 61.39 -3.97 -95.81
CA ALA A 319 61.68 -2.95 -96.82
C ALA A 319 63.19 -2.63 -96.92
N ARG A 320 63.90 -2.60 -95.77
CA ARG A 320 65.35 -2.44 -95.73
C ARG A 320 66.08 -3.67 -96.29
N GLU A 321 65.59 -4.88 -96.04
CA GLU A 321 66.15 -6.09 -96.63
C GLU A 321 65.94 -6.12 -98.14
N CYS A 322 64.74 -5.77 -98.63
CA CYS A 322 64.46 -5.67 -100.06
C CYS A 322 65.34 -4.61 -100.73
N SER A 323 65.45 -3.42 -100.15
CA SER A 323 66.32 -2.37 -100.69
C SER A 323 67.81 -2.74 -100.60
N ALA A 324 68.26 -3.42 -99.55
CA ALA A 324 69.62 -3.96 -99.47
C ALA A 324 69.89 -5.03 -100.54
N ARG A 325 68.93 -5.93 -100.79
CA ARG A 325 69.00 -6.91 -101.89
C ARG A 325 69.07 -6.21 -103.24
N GLU A 326 68.18 -5.27 -103.51
CA GLU A 326 68.20 -4.46 -104.74
C GLU A 326 69.51 -3.69 -104.91
N CYS A 327 70.04 -3.06 -103.85
CA CYS A 327 71.33 -2.41 -103.86
C CYS A 327 72.49 -3.38 -104.12
N SER A 328 72.42 -4.60 -103.58
CA SER A 328 73.43 -5.65 -103.83
C SER A 328 73.38 -6.17 -105.27
N GLU A 329 72.17 -6.37 -105.83
CA GLU A 329 71.98 -6.76 -107.22
C GLU A 329 72.42 -5.66 -108.19
N LEU A 330 72.07 -4.40 -107.90
CA LEU A 330 72.53 -3.25 -108.68
C LEU A 330 74.06 -3.09 -108.59
N SER A 331 74.65 -3.26 -107.41
CA SER A 331 76.12 -3.23 -107.24
C SER A 331 76.79 -4.36 -108.02
N ALA A 332 76.21 -5.57 -108.01
CA ALA A 332 76.70 -6.69 -108.81
C ALA A 332 76.61 -6.39 -110.32
N ARG A 333 75.48 -5.86 -110.80
CA ARG A 333 75.32 -5.44 -112.21
C ARG A 333 76.32 -4.35 -112.61
N VAL A 334 76.55 -3.35 -111.76
CA VAL A 334 77.55 -2.31 -111.98
C VAL A 334 78.96 -2.91 -112.01
N SER A 335 79.28 -3.88 -111.15
CA SER A 335 80.58 -4.55 -111.16
C SER A 335 80.81 -5.41 -112.41
N MET A 336 79.76 -6.09 -112.92
CA MET A 336 79.83 -6.82 -114.19
C MET A 336 79.98 -5.87 -115.38
N ALA A 337 79.22 -4.78 -115.43
CA ALA A 337 79.37 -3.76 -116.46
C ALA A 337 80.75 -3.06 -116.41
N ALA A 338 81.32 -2.87 -115.21
CA ALA A 338 82.69 -2.40 -115.04
C ALA A 338 83.72 -3.41 -115.56
N ALA A 339 83.51 -4.71 -115.33
CA ALA A 339 84.36 -5.77 -115.88
C ALA A 339 84.25 -5.84 -117.42
N GLU A 340 83.04 -5.77 -117.96
CA GLU A 340 82.76 -5.74 -119.41
C GLU A 340 83.44 -4.54 -120.07
N THR A 341 83.31 -3.33 -119.50
CA THR A 341 84.01 -2.14 -120.00
C THR A 341 85.53 -2.26 -119.91
N CYS A 342 86.09 -2.95 -118.91
CA CYS A 342 87.52 -3.27 -118.86
C CYS A 342 87.93 -4.26 -119.97
N THR A 343 87.13 -5.30 -120.22
CA THR A 343 87.40 -6.26 -121.31
C THR A 343 87.33 -5.59 -122.69
N LEU A 344 86.32 -4.74 -122.91
CA LEU A 344 86.18 -3.97 -124.15
C LEU A 344 87.33 -2.98 -124.33
N ARG A 345 87.78 -2.31 -123.24
CA ARG A 345 88.99 -1.47 -123.28
C ARG A 345 90.21 -2.25 -123.75
N ARG A 346 90.41 -3.46 -123.21
CA ARG A 346 91.52 -4.34 -123.58
C ARG A 346 91.45 -4.81 -125.05
N VAL A 347 90.26 -5.12 -125.55
CA VAL A 347 90.05 -5.47 -126.97
C VAL A 347 90.31 -4.28 -127.89
N VAL A 348 89.91 -3.07 -127.48
CA VAL A 348 90.21 -1.84 -128.24
C VAL A 348 91.72 -1.58 -128.27
N GLU A 349 92.45 -1.78 -127.18
CA GLU A 349 93.91 -1.67 -127.15
C GLU A 349 94.58 -2.70 -128.06
N GLN A 350 94.14 -3.97 -128.02
CA GLN A 350 94.64 -5.02 -128.91
C GLN A 350 94.38 -4.69 -130.39
N LEU A 351 93.20 -4.14 -130.74
CA LEU A 351 92.89 -3.72 -132.11
C LEU A 351 93.75 -2.53 -132.55
N LYS A 352 94.09 -1.60 -131.65
CA LYS A 352 95.03 -0.51 -131.94
C LYS A 352 96.46 -1.03 -132.18
N GLU A 353 96.91 -2.02 -131.40
CA GLU A 353 98.21 -2.67 -131.61
C GLU A 353 98.26 -3.44 -132.94
N HIS A 354 97.17 -4.12 -133.33
CA HIS A 354 97.07 -4.78 -134.63
C HIS A 354 97.07 -3.78 -135.80
N LEU A 355 96.38 -2.65 -135.67
CA LEU A 355 96.40 -1.58 -136.67
C LEU A 355 97.79 -0.97 -136.83
N THR A 356 98.48 -0.67 -135.73
CA THR A 356 99.85 -0.12 -135.78
C THR A 356 100.87 -1.11 -136.35
N ARG A 357 100.74 -2.41 -136.08
CA ARG A 357 101.55 -3.45 -136.74
C ARG A 357 101.28 -3.53 -138.24
N LEU A 358 100.02 -3.52 -138.66
CA LEU A 358 99.64 -3.53 -140.08
C LEU A 358 100.10 -2.26 -140.82
N GLU A 359 100.10 -1.09 -140.16
CA GLU A 359 100.64 0.14 -140.71
C GLU A 359 102.17 0.08 -140.89
N LEU A 360 102.89 -0.58 -139.97
CA LEU A 360 104.33 -0.84 -140.07
C LEU A 360 104.66 -1.83 -141.20
N ASP A 361 103.90 -2.92 -141.32
CA ASP A 361 104.04 -3.88 -142.41
C ASP A 361 103.71 -3.26 -143.78
N LEU A 362 102.73 -2.35 -143.85
CA LEU A 362 102.42 -1.57 -145.05
C LEU A 362 103.52 -0.56 -145.41
N LYS A 363 104.21 0.02 -144.44
CA LYS A 363 105.38 0.88 -144.69
C LYS A 363 106.58 0.06 -145.16
N MET A 364 106.88 -1.06 -144.52
CA MET A 364 107.96 -1.97 -144.93
C MET A 364 107.74 -2.56 -146.33
N THR A 365 106.50 -2.92 -146.68
CA THR A 365 106.19 -3.40 -148.03
C THR A 365 106.26 -2.29 -149.08
N ARG A 366 105.92 -1.04 -148.75
CA ARG A 366 106.12 0.12 -149.63
C ARG A 366 107.60 0.43 -149.83
N GLU A 367 108.38 0.42 -148.74
CA GLU A 367 109.83 0.64 -148.77
C GLU A 367 110.57 -0.49 -149.49
N GLN A 368 110.09 -1.75 -149.47
CA GLN A 368 110.66 -2.85 -150.27
C GLN A 368 110.29 -2.78 -151.76
N LEU A 369 109.18 -2.12 -152.11
CA LEU A 369 108.70 -1.93 -153.49
C LEU A 369 109.41 -0.79 -154.22
N ASP A 370 109.95 0.20 -153.52
CA ASP A 370 110.66 1.36 -154.11
C ASP A 370 112.08 1.04 -154.61
N TRP A 371 112.63 -0.13 -154.30
CA TRP A 371 113.98 -0.57 -154.73
C TRP A 371 113.95 -1.43 -156.00
N TRP A 372 112.80 -1.58 -156.66
CA TRP A 372 112.62 -2.46 -157.82
C TRP A 372 112.58 -1.67 -159.15
N PRO A 373 113.29 -2.13 -160.21
CA PRO A 373 113.28 -1.48 -161.53
C PRO A 373 111.92 -1.53 -162.25
N ARG A 374 111.55 -0.40 -162.88
CA ARG A 374 110.21 -0.05 -163.44
C ARG A 374 109.54 -1.00 -164.48
N PRO A 375 110.19 -1.98 -165.12
CA PRO A 375 109.48 -2.97 -165.95
C PRO A 375 108.77 -4.08 -165.15
N LEU A 376 109.16 -4.34 -163.88
CA LEU A 376 108.59 -5.43 -163.07
C LEU A 376 107.37 -5.01 -162.23
N THR A 377 107.19 -3.71 -161.97
CA THR A 377 105.99 -3.15 -161.32
C THR A 377 104.75 -3.18 -162.21
N LYS A 378 104.90 -3.28 -163.54
CA LYS A 378 103.77 -3.46 -164.48
C LYS A 378 103.26 -4.91 -164.56
N MET A 379 104.06 -5.92 -164.21
CA MET A 379 103.65 -7.32 -164.24
C MET A 379 102.95 -7.79 -162.97
N LEU A 380 103.32 -7.27 -161.80
CA LEU A 380 102.64 -7.61 -160.53
C LEU A 380 101.20 -7.05 -160.44
N GLY A 381 100.90 -5.97 -161.18
CA GLY A 381 99.54 -5.46 -161.35
C GLY A 381 98.61 -6.40 -162.13
N VAL A 382 99.16 -7.23 -163.04
CA VAL A 382 98.38 -8.19 -163.85
C VAL A 382 98.16 -9.52 -163.11
N ALA A 383 99.03 -9.90 -162.17
CA ALA A 383 98.80 -11.06 -161.30
C ALA A 383 97.74 -10.80 -160.20
N ARG A 384 97.47 -9.53 -159.87
CA ARG A 384 96.48 -9.16 -158.85
C ARG A 384 95.04 -9.13 -159.39
N SER A 385 94.84 -9.11 -160.71
CA SER A 385 93.52 -9.23 -161.33
C SER A 385 93.02 -10.68 -161.49
N TRP A 386 93.89 -11.69 -161.30
CA TRP A 386 93.53 -13.11 -161.45
C TRP A 386 93.03 -13.77 -160.16
N LEU A 387 93.34 -13.20 -158.99
CA LEU A 387 92.96 -13.74 -157.68
C LEU A 387 91.67 -13.13 -157.09
N ARG A 388 90.97 -12.24 -157.82
CA ARG A 388 89.72 -11.64 -157.35
C ARG A 388 88.45 -12.10 -158.06
N CYS A 389 88.50 -12.63 -159.28
CA CYS A 389 87.36 -13.33 -159.93
C CYS A 389 87.85 -13.98 -161.25
N PRO A 390 87.62 -15.29 -161.46
CA PRO A 390 88.03 -16.02 -162.66
C PRO A 390 87.01 -15.84 -163.78
N MET A 391 87.45 -15.40 -164.97
CA MET A 391 86.62 -15.42 -166.18
C MET A 391 87.25 -16.35 -167.21
N SER A 392 86.43 -17.20 -167.80
CA SER A 392 86.79 -18.22 -168.79
C SER A 392 87.33 -17.62 -170.08
N MET A 393 88.34 -18.30 -170.64
CA MET A 393 89.11 -18.02 -171.86
C MET A 393 88.32 -18.13 -173.18
N PRO A 394 87.43 -17.16 -173.53
CA PRO A 394 87.52 -16.64 -174.90
C PRO A 394 87.02 -15.19 -175.12
N GLU A 395 87.29 -14.23 -174.23
CA GLU A 395 87.00 -12.79 -174.52
C GLU A 395 88.16 -11.82 -174.24
N ALA A 396 89.33 -12.33 -173.88
CA ALA A 396 90.56 -11.55 -173.69
C ALA A 396 91.26 -11.10 -175.00
N LEU A 397 90.69 -11.42 -176.17
CA LEU A 397 91.20 -10.97 -177.47
C LEU A 397 90.62 -9.64 -177.97
N LEU A 398 89.61 -9.07 -177.29
CA LEU A 398 88.96 -7.84 -177.77
C LEU A 398 89.35 -6.55 -177.04
N TRP A 399 90.13 -6.61 -175.96
CA TRP A 399 90.52 -5.41 -175.17
C TRP A 399 92.01 -5.05 -175.23
N SER A 400 92.76 -5.55 -176.22
CA SER A 400 94.07 -4.99 -176.60
C SER A 400 93.95 -3.71 -177.45
N MET A 401 92.75 -3.18 -177.65
CA MET A 401 92.50 -1.99 -178.47
C MET A 401 91.52 -1.08 -177.76
N LEU A 402 92.07 -0.10 -177.04
CA LEU A 402 91.54 1.25 -176.76
C LEU A 402 91.42 1.65 -175.29
N PRO A 403 91.64 2.94 -174.99
CA PRO A 403 92.37 3.37 -173.81
C PRO A 403 91.55 4.26 -172.87
N ALA A 404 92.17 4.47 -171.70
CA ALA A 404 92.06 5.64 -170.82
C ALA A 404 90.71 5.89 -170.14
N ARG A 405 90.74 5.96 -168.81
CA ARG A 405 90.79 7.25 -168.10
C ARG A 405 90.81 7.09 -166.58
N SER A 406 91.79 7.80 -166.02
CA SER A 406 91.85 8.50 -164.73
C SER A 406 90.56 8.71 -163.93
N GLY A 407 90.66 8.64 -162.60
CA GLY A 407 90.00 9.60 -161.72
C GLY A 407 89.57 9.07 -160.35
N CYS A 408 90.33 9.48 -159.32
CA CYS A 408 90.08 9.46 -157.87
C CYS A 408 90.10 8.12 -157.13
#